data_AF-A0A2N6ERX8-F1
#
_entry.id   AF-A0A2N6ERX8-F1
#
_cell.length_a   1.000
_cell.length_b   1.000
_cell.length_c   1.000
_cell.angle_alpha   90.00
_cell.angle_beta   90.00
_cell.angle_gamma   90.00
#
_symmetry.space_group_name_H-M   'P 1'
#
loop_
_entity.id
_entity.type
_entity.pdbx_description
1 polymer ?
#
loop_
_entity_poly.entity_id
_entity_poly.type
_entity_poly.pdbx_seq_one_letter_code
_entity_poly.pdbx_strand_id
1 'polypeptide(L)'
;MSDYQDSLLPIFIEETDQGLSLIKKLLSAWDDKAINAEILEEARRAAHTIKGTAGLVKRMRSSDTAKSLENFLDQFNDSGIDLGASDVEQVRQWYDELSELLDCAKRGAPEPELNELEELPEAGGGMIEQEGSDLINDFALPFMMKLHQATDEEQDAVKPVCCRFYLGGRQYFISIEHVLEISESVKITYLPYGPNYITGLINQRGNVIPVIDLAALEGRDVVLPKNLFLVIAGQENDQVAFVSDSLPNLNVKTAGHEIDVISFIQEHRVKAS
;
A
#
# COMPACT_ATOMS: atom_id res chain seq x y z
N MET A 1 10.75 19.84 3.56
CA MET A 1 10.37 18.68 2.72
C MET A 1 11.06 17.37 3.17
N SER A 2 11.89 17.33 4.23
CA SER A 2 12.41 16.06 4.79
C SER A 2 11.64 15.52 6.02
N ASP A 3 10.87 16.35 6.72
CA ASP A 3 10.23 15.98 8.00
C ASP A 3 9.37 14.70 7.98
N TYR A 4 8.64 14.42 6.89
CA TYR A 4 7.70 13.30 6.87
C TYR A 4 8.41 11.94 6.65
N GLN A 5 9.46 11.91 5.82
CA GLN A 5 10.25 10.68 5.64
C GLN A 5 11.09 10.38 6.90
N ASP A 6 11.63 11.43 7.52
CA ASP A 6 12.36 11.34 8.78
C ASP A 6 11.45 10.86 9.93
N SER A 7 10.15 11.24 9.92
CA SER A 7 9.16 10.75 10.90
C SER A 7 8.71 9.30 10.69
N LEU A 8 8.84 8.76 9.48
CA LEU A 8 8.39 7.40 9.14
C LEU A 8 9.51 6.36 9.23
N LEU A 9 10.77 6.78 9.16
CA LEU A 9 11.92 5.90 9.28
C LEU A 9 11.95 5.09 10.59
N PRO A 10 11.63 5.64 11.78
CA PRO A 10 11.56 4.86 13.01
C PRO A 10 10.54 3.73 12.95
N ILE A 11 9.42 3.93 12.25
CA ILE A 11 8.37 2.94 12.16
C ILE A 11 8.74 1.85 11.16
N PHE A 12 9.35 2.21 10.03
CA PHE A 12 10.00 1.23 9.16
C PHE A 12 10.99 0.35 9.94
N ILE A 13 11.83 0.95 10.79
CA ILE A 13 12.80 0.21 11.60
C ILE A 13 12.08 -0.77 12.54
N GLU A 14 11.04 -0.33 13.25
CA GLU A 14 10.30 -1.18 14.19
C GLU A 14 9.59 -2.35 13.49
N GLU A 15 8.84 -2.08 12.42
CA GLU A 15 8.11 -3.09 11.66
C GLU A 15 9.04 -4.09 10.98
N THR A 16 10.19 -3.62 10.49
CA THR A 16 11.21 -4.50 9.90
C THR A 16 11.88 -5.37 10.94
N ASP A 17 12.15 -4.86 12.14
CA ASP A 17 12.71 -5.65 13.25
C ASP A 17 11.74 -6.75 13.71
N GLN A 18 10.44 -6.40 13.83
CA GLN A 18 9.37 -7.35 14.13
C GLN A 18 9.22 -8.39 13.02
N GLY A 19 9.21 -7.96 11.75
CA GLY A 19 9.08 -8.83 10.60
C GLY A 19 10.26 -9.82 10.46
N LEU A 20 11.49 -9.35 10.65
CA LEU A 20 12.69 -10.20 10.68
C LEU A 20 12.62 -11.25 11.79
N SER A 21 12.03 -10.91 12.93
CA SER A 21 11.84 -11.89 14.02
C SER A 21 10.90 -13.04 13.60
N LEU A 22 9.86 -12.76 12.82
CA LEU A 22 8.95 -13.78 12.26
C LEU A 22 9.62 -14.61 11.16
N ILE A 23 10.39 -13.99 10.28
CA ILE A 23 11.17 -14.71 9.24
C ILE A 23 12.20 -15.64 9.92
N LYS A 24 12.86 -15.18 10.97
CA LYS A 24 13.78 -16.02 11.77
C LYS A 24 13.08 -17.20 12.43
N LYS A 25 11.84 -17.03 12.87
CA LYS A 25 11.01 -18.12 13.41
C LYS A 25 10.75 -19.18 12.35
N LEU A 26 10.48 -18.82 11.10
CA LEU A 26 10.38 -19.76 9.98
C LEU A 26 11.69 -20.54 9.77
N LEU A 27 12.83 -19.85 9.72
CA LEU A 27 14.15 -20.49 9.57
C LEU A 27 14.43 -21.49 10.70
N SER A 28 14.12 -21.11 11.95
CA SER A 28 14.31 -21.98 13.12
C SER A 28 13.35 -23.18 13.09
N ALA A 29 12.10 -22.96 12.68
CA ALA A 29 11.11 -24.03 12.55
C ALA A 29 11.49 -25.03 11.46
N TRP A 30 12.19 -24.61 10.41
CA TRP A 30 12.75 -25.54 9.42
C TRP A 30 13.82 -26.45 10.02
N ASP A 31 14.77 -25.87 10.79
CA ASP A 31 15.83 -26.64 11.47
C ASP A 31 15.23 -27.70 12.42
N ASP A 32 14.14 -27.33 13.12
CA ASP A 32 13.41 -28.21 14.04
C ASP A 32 12.41 -29.15 13.37
N LYS A 33 12.27 -29.10 12.03
CA LYS A 33 11.26 -29.85 11.24
C LYS A 33 9.82 -29.62 11.73
N ALA A 34 9.52 -28.40 12.13
CA ALA A 34 8.27 -27.98 12.74
C ALA A 34 7.52 -26.90 11.93
N ILE A 35 7.80 -26.78 10.62
CA ILE A 35 7.08 -25.85 9.74
C ILE A 35 5.61 -26.26 9.64
N ASN A 36 4.75 -25.25 9.68
CA ASN A 36 3.32 -25.38 9.40
C ASN A 36 2.85 -24.15 8.60
N ALA A 37 1.61 -24.21 8.11
CA ALA A 37 1.01 -23.14 7.31
C ALA A 37 0.94 -21.80 8.05
N GLU A 38 0.74 -21.81 9.37
CA GLU A 38 0.68 -20.59 10.18
C GLU A 38 2.03 -19.86 10.19
N ILE A 39 3.15 -20.59 10.36
CA ILE A 39 4.50 -20.02 10.36
C ILE A 39 4.88 -19.47 8.98
N LEU A 40 4.51 -20.18 7.91
CA LEU A 40 4.71 -19.71 6.53
C LEU A 40 3.92 -18.42 6.27
N GLU A 41 2.64 -18.38 6.65
CA GLU A 41 1.78 -17.21 6.47
C GLU A 41 2.21 -16.02 7.34
N GLU A 42 2.71 -16.25 8.56
CA GLU A 42 3.33 -15.21 9.39
C GLU A 42 4.55 -14.59 8.71
N ALA A 43 5.46 -15.40 8.16
CA ALA A 43 6.66 -14.91 7.47
C ALA A 43 6.32 -14.18 6.17
N ARG A 44 5.33 -14.66 5.41
CA ARG A 44 4.83 -14.01 4.19
C ARG A 44 4.22 -12.64 4.49
N ARG A 45 3.36 -12.55 5.52
CA ARG A 45 2.79 -11.27 5.98
C ARG A 45 3.87 -10.30 6.47
N ALA A 46 4.89 -10.80 7.15
CA ALA A 46 6.05 -10.00 7.53
C ALA A 46 6.77 -9.41 6.31
N ALA A 47 7.03 -10.22 5.27
CA ALA A 47 7.64 -9.75 4.03
C ALA A 47 6.77 -8.70 3.33
N HIS A 48 5.46 -8.92 3.22
CA HIS A 48 4.50 -7.93 2.68
C HIS A 48 4.57 -6.59 3.42
N THR A 49 4.62 -6.66 4.75
CA THR A 49 4.68 -5.50 5.66
C THR A 49 5.97 -4.71 5.49
N ILE A 50 7.11 -5.41 5.41
CA ILE A 50 8.43 -4.79 5.15
C ILE A 50 8.45 -4.12 3.77
N LYS A 51 7.95 -4.79 2.73
CA LYS A 51 7.83 -4.24 1.38
C LYS A 51 7.07 -2.91 1.39
N GLY A 52 5.92 -2.86 2.07
CA GLY A 52 5.06 -1.69 2.19
C GLY A 52 5.73 -0.53 2.94
N THR A 53 6.21 -0.77 4.17
CA THR A 53 6.93 0.26 4.95
C THR A 53 8.14 0.82 4.19
N ALA A 54 8.96 -0.05 3.61
CA ALA A 54 10.20 0.31 2.91
C ALA A 54 9.91 1.24 1.72
N GLY A 55 8.86 0.94 0.95
CA GLY A 55 8.42 1.77 -0.17
C GLY A 55 8.00 3.17 0.28
N LEU A 56 7.28 3.30 1.40
CA LEU A 56 6.85 4.59 1.96
C LEU A 56 8.03 5.49 2.37
N VAL A 57 9.10 4.90 2.89
CA VAL A 57 10.32 5.62 3.29
C VAL A 57 11.38 5.70 2.17
N LYS A 58 11.06 5.26 0.95
CA LYS A 58 11.95 5.20 -0.22
C LYS A 58 13.24 4.40 0.00
N ARG A 59 13.17 3.36 0.83
CA ARG A 59 14.22 2.34 0.97
C ARG A 59 13.95 1.21 -0.02
N MET A 60 14.23 1.50 -1.29
CA MET A 60 13.82 0.65 -2.42
C MET A 60 14.48 -0.73 -2.37
N ARG A 61 15.72 -0.84 -1.91
CA ARG A 61 16.39 -2.15 -1.82
C ARG A 61 15.72 -3.04 -0.79
N SER A 62 15.38 -2.50 0.39
CA SER A 62 14.58 -3.23 1.39
C SER A 62 13.22 -3.65 0.83
N SER A 63 12.59 -2.78 0.02
CA SER A 63 11.28 -3.07 -0.59
C SER A 63 11.36 -4.21 -1.61
N ASP A 64 12.36 -4.17 -2.49
CA ASP A 64 12.57 -5.17 -3.53
C ASP A 64 12.97 -6.53 -2.94
N THR A 65 13.90 -6.57 -1.97
CA THR A 65 14.29 -7.81 -1.28
C THR A 65 13.08 -8.43 -0.57
N ALA A 66 12.26 -7.63 0.12
CA ALA A 66 11.06 -8.11 0.79
C ALA A 66 10.00 -8.63 -0.19
N LYS A 67 9.83 -7.97 -1.34
CA LYS A 67 8.94 -8.44 -2.42
C LYS A 67 9.41 -9.78 -3.00
N SER A 68 10.70 -9.97 -3.21
CA SER A 68 11.26 -11.24 -3.68
C SER A 68 10.98 -12.37 -2.68
N LEU A 69 11.18 -12.11 -1.38
CA LEU A 69 10.85 -13.06 -0.33
C LEU A 69 9.36 -13.39 -0.27
N GLU A 70 8.48 -12.40 -0.34
CA GLU A 70 7.02 -12.58 -0.34
C GLU A 70 6.56 -13.47 -1.50
N ASN A 71 6.93 -13.10 -2.74
CA ASN A 71 6.57 -13.85 -3.94
C ASN A 71 7.11 -15.28 -3.92
N PHE A 72 8.23 -15.51 -3.24
CA PHE A 72 8.77 -16.85 -3.04
C PHE A 72 7.92 -17.65 -2.08
N LEU A 73 7.56 -17.08 -0.93
CA LEU A 73 6.75 -17.75 0.08
C LEU A 73 5.32 -18.05 -0.40
N ASP A 74 4.76 -17.21 -1.29
CA ASP A 74 3.46 -17.46 -1.93
C ASP A 74 3.38 -18.83 -2.61
N GLN A 75 4.50 -19.28 -3.20
CA GLN A 75 4.55 -20.56 -3.93
C GLN A 75 4.33 -21.77 -3.02
N PHE A 76 4.58 -21.63 -1.72
CA PHE A 76 4.46 -22.72 -0.74
C PHE A 76 3.13 -22.71 0.01
N ASN A 77 2.47 -21.54 0.09
CA ASN A 77 1.25 -21.37 0.88
C ASN A 77 0.03 -22.06 0.24
N ASP A 78 -0.08 -22.02 -1.09
CA ASP A 78 -1.22 -22.58 -1.84
C ASP A 78 -1.00 -24.03 -2.33
N SER A 79 0.25 -24.48 -2.37
CA SER A 79 0.64 -25.66 -3.17
C SER A 79 0.77 -26.96 -2.36
N GLY A 80 0.79 -26.89 -1.02
CA GLY A 80 1.09 -28.04 -0.16
C GLY A 80 2.50 -28.61 -0.38
N ILE A 81 3.43 -27.77 -0.88
CA ILE A 81 4.83 -28.10 -1.15
C ILE A 81 5.64 -27.74 0.11
N ASP A 82 6.50 -28.65 0.55
CA ASP A 82 7.41 -28.40 1.68
C ASP A 82 8.67 -27.64 1.23
N LEU A 83 9.16 -26.74 2.08
CA LEU A 83 10.45 -26.06 1.89
C LEU A 83 11.63 -27.04 1.91
N GLY A 84 12.35 -27.13 0.79
CA GLY A 84 13.60 -27.87 0.68
C GLY A 84 14.80 -27.09 1.26
N ALA A 85 15.96 -27.76 1.33
CA ALA A 85 17.18 -27.13 1.84
C ALA A 85 17.66 -25.94 0.98
N SER A 86 17.49 -26.01 -0.34
CA SER A 86 17.83 -24.91 -1.24
C SER A 86 16.89 -23.71 -1.06
N ASP A 87 15.61 -23.97 -0.76
CA ASP A 87 14.60 -22.94 -0.57
C ASP A 87 14.88 -22.14 0.71
N VAL A 88 15.21 -22.85 1.79
CA VAL A 88 15.57 -22.23 3.07
C VAL A 88 16.87 -21.46 3.01
N GLU A 89 17.85 -21.93 2.23
CA GLU A 89 19.07 -21.15 1.99
C GLU A 89 18.75 -19.84 1.27
N GLN A 90 17.84 -19.85 0.31
CA GLN A 90 17.39 -18.63 -0.37
C GLN A 90 16.66 -17.66 0.58
N VAL A 91 15.77 -18.18 1.44
CA VAL A 91 15.10 -17.39 2.48
C VAL A 91 16.13 -16.80 3.46
N ARG A 92 17.17 -17.56 3.83
CA ARG A 92 18.26 -17.11 4.71
C ARG A 92 19.05 -15.97 4.07
N GLN A 93 19.33 -16.03 2.78
CA GLN A 93 20.00 -14.94 2.05
C GLN A 93 19.19 -13.64 2.10
N TRP A 94 17.88 -13.69 1.84
CA TRP A 94 17.02 -12.49 1.96
C TRP A 94 16.88 -11.99 3.40
N TYR A 95 16.84 -12.90 4.38
CA TYR A 95 16.85 -12.53 5.80
C TYR A 95 18.13 -11.78 6.19
N ASP A 96 19.29 -12.27 5.76
CA ASP A 96 20.58 -11.64 6.04
C ASP A 96 20.68 -10.28 5.33
N GLU A 97 20.28 -10.18 4.06
CA GLU A 97 20.25 -8.89 3.34
C GLU A 97 19.31 -7.87 3.99
N LEU A 98 18.07 -8.25 4.33
CA LEU A 98 17.13 -7.36 5.02
C LEU A 98 17.67 -6.92 6.39
N SER A 99 18.39 -7.79 7.10
CA SER A 99 19.03 -7.46 8.37
C SER A 99 20.14 -6.41 8.19
N GLU A 100 20.98 -6.55 7.16
CA GLU A 100 22.02 -5.56 6.84
C GLU A 100 21.42 -4.20 6.42
N LEU A 101 20.33 -4.22 5.64
CA LEU A 101 19.63 -3.01 5.21
C LEU A 101 18.94 -2.30 6.39
N LEU A 102 18.37 -3.05 7.32
CA LEU A 102 17.83 -2.54 8.58
C LEU A 102 18.92 -1.90 9.43
N ASP A 103 20.11 -2.52 9.54
CA ASP A 103 21.24 -1.93 10.25
C ASP A 103 21.73 -0.63 9.61
N CYS A 104 21.65 -0.52 8.27
CA CYS A 104 21.88 0.75 7.60
C CYS A 104 20.84 1.81 8.02
N ALA A 105 19.56 1.44 8.06
CA ALA A 105 18.49 2.35 8.49
C ALA A 105 18.64 2.82 9.95
N LYS A 106 18.96 1.90 10.87
CA LYS A 106 19.23 2.21 12.29
C LYS A 106 20.39 3.20 12.48
N ARG A 107 21.36 3.19 11.57
CA ARG A 107 22.50 4.12 11.55
C ARG A 107 22.22 5.44 10.81
N GLY A 108 21.02 5.60 10.24
CA GLY A 108 20.69 6.74 9.37
C GLY A 108 21.48 6.74 8.05
N ALA A 109 22.02 5.59 7.64
CA ALA A 109 22.78 5.45 6.41
C ALA A 109 21.86 5.20 5.21
N PRO A 110 22.22 5.72 4.02
CA PRO A 110 21.56 5.35 2.77
C PRO A 110 21.74 3.85 2.51
N GLU A 111 20.83 3.27 1.73
CA GLU A 111 21.01 1.90 1.26
C GLU A 111 22.20 1.82 0.30
N PRO A 112 22.99 0.73 0.35
CA PRO A 112 24.01 0.49 -0.66
C PRO A 112 23.33 0.41 -2.04
N GLU A 113 23.81 1.23 -2.98
CA GLU A 113 23.35 1.19 -4.37
C GLU A 113 23.46 -0.24 -4.92
N LEU A 114 22.52 -0.62 -5.78
CA LEU A 114 22.62 -1.85 -6.55
C LEU A 114 23.97 -1.80 -7.28
N ASN A 115 24.89 -2.71 -6.96
CA ASN A 115 25.99 -2.97 -7.88
C ASN A 115 25.31 -3.40 -9.19
N GLU A 116 25.56 -2.69 -10.29
CA GLU A 116 24.99 -2.93 -11.63
C GLU A 116 25.35 -4.32 -12.24
N LEU A 117 25.69 -5.33 -11.43
CA LEU A 117 26.29 -6.58 -11.86
C LEU A 117 25.70 -7.84 -11.20
N GLU A 118 24.41 -7.84 -10.86
CA GLU A 118 23.65 -9.09 -10.64
C GLU A 118 22.28 -9.02 -11.33
N GLU A 119 22.31 -8.97 -12.67
CA GLU A 119 21.20 -9.50 -13.47
C GLU A 119 21.16 -11.02 -13.24
N LEU A 120 20.26 -11.47 -12.35
CA LEU A 120 19.84 -12.88 -12.34
C LEU A 120 19.13 -13.19 -13.67
N PRO A 121 19.33 -14.39 -14.23
CA PRO A 121 18.96 -14.66 -15.62
C PRO A 121 17.45 -14.62 -15.81
N GLU A 122 17.02 -13.87 -16.83
CA GLU A 122 15.66 -13.96 -17.37
C GLU A 122 15.38 -15.40 -17.85
N ALA A 123 14.71 -16.18 -17.00
CA ALA A 123 14.03 -17.38 -17.41
C ALA A 123 12.71 -16.96 -18.06
N GLY A 124 12.72 -16.86 -19.39
CA GLY A 124 11.54 -16.52 -20.18
C GLY A 124 10.39 -17.50 -19.99
N GLY A 125 9.17 -16.97 -20.05
CA GLY A 125 7.97 -17.71 -20.42
C GLY A 125 6.73 -17.39 -19.60
N GLY A 126 5.80 -16.66 -20.22
CA GLY A 126 4.38 -16.73 -19.90
C GLY A 126 3.85 -15.64 -18.97
N MET A 127 3.28 -14.58 -19.57
CA MET A 127 2.31 -13.73 -18.88
C MET A 127 1.11 -14.59 -18.49
N ILE A 128 0.97 -14.86 -17.19
CA ILE A 128 -0.31 -15.20 -16.57
C ILE A 128 -0.64 -14.03 -15.64
N GLU A 129 -1.62 -13.24 -16.06
CA GLU A 129 -2.36 -12.33 -15.20
C GLU A 129 -3.07 -13.17 -14.14
N GLN A 130 -2.66 -13.11 -12.86
CA GLN A 130 -3.56 -13.38 -11.74
C GLN A 130 -3.22 -12.54 -10.50
N GLU A 131 -4.28 -11.89 -10.04
CA GLU A 131 -4.58 -11.40 -8.69
C GLU A 131 -3.71 -10.28 -8.11
N GLY A 132 -4.10 -9.05 -8.46
CA GLY A 132 -3.90 -7.91 -7.58
C GLY A 132 -4.69 -8.12 -6.29
N SER A 133 -3.98 -8.38 -5.20
CA SER A 133 -4.46 -8.23 -3.83
C SER A 133 -3.59 -7.18 -3.12
N ASP A 134 -4.26 -6.09 -2.72
CA ASP A 134 -4.06 -5.52 -1.40
C ASP A 134 -2.67 -4.97 -1.02
N LEU A 135 -1.96 -4.30 -1.94
CA LEU A 135 -0.70 -3.59 -1.61
C LEU A 135 -0.85 -2.45 -0.56
N ILE A 136 -2.07 -2.05 -0.22
CA ILE A 136 -2.35 -0.98 0.75
C ILE A 136 -3.23 -1.47 1.92
N ASN A 137 -4.04 -2.51 1.70
CA ASN A 137 -5.04 -2.96 2.69
C ASN A 137 -4.43 -3.74 3.86
N ASP A 138 -3.31 -4.46 3.67
CA ASP A 138 -2.73 -5.27 4.75
C ASP A 138 -1.76 -4.48 5.66
N PHE A 139 -1.20 -3.38 5.14
CA PHE A 139 -0.11 -2.68 5.81
C PHE A 139 -0.47 -1.32 6.43
N ALA A 140 -1.30 -0.51 5.75
CA ALA A 140 -1.54 0.87 6.19
C ALA A 140 -2.40 0.98 7.46
N LEU A 141 -3.40 0.12 7.64
CA LEU A 141 -4.37 0.22 8.74
C LEU A 141 -3.79 -0.17 10.12
N PRO A 142 -3.09 -1.31 10.29
CA PRO A 142 -2.42 -1.64 11.56
C PRO A 142 -1.32 -0.62 11.93
N PHE A 143 -0.58 -0.14 10.91
CA PHE A 143 0.44 0.90 11.03
C PHE A 143 -0.15 2.25 11.48
N MET A 144 -1.29 2.64 10.93
CA MET A 144 -2.01 3.85 11.30
C MET A 144 -2.62 3.80 12.70
N MET A 145 -3.04 2.61 13.18
CA MET A 145 -3.51 2.42 14.55
C MET A 145 -2.38 2.51 15.59
N LYS A 146 -1.17 2.01 15.28
CA LYS A 146 0.01 2.12 16.17
C LYS A 146 0.48 3.57 16.35
N LEU A 147 0.45 4.38 15.28
CA LEU A 147 0.76 5.81 15.33
C LEU A 147 -0.15 6.61 16.28
N HIS A 148 -1.39 6.15 16.50
CA HIS A 148 -2.34 6.77 17.44
C HIS A 148 -2.07 6.42 18.92
N GLN A 149 -1.28 5.38 19.22
CA GLN A 149 -1.07 4.88 20.58
C GLN A 149 0.30 5.24 21.18
N ALA A 150 1.23 5.78 20.38
CA ALA A 150 2.63 5.95 20.79
C ALA A 150 2.99 7.37 21.31
N THR A 151 2.05 8.29 21.48
CA THR A 151 2.35 9.62 22.04
C THR A 151 1.29 10.08 23.04
N ASP A 152 1.31 9.48 24.22
CA ASP A 152 0.91 10.19 25.43
C ASP A 152 2.14 10.95 25.94
N GLU A 153 2.32 12.20 25.48
CA GLU A 153 2.80 13.34 26.27
C GLU A 153 3.02 14.57 25.36
N GLU A 154 2.33 15.66 25.75
CA GLU A 154 2.48 17.07 25.36
C GLU A 154 1.83 17.59 24.06
N GLN A 155 1.00 18.62 24.27
CA GLN A 155 0.24 19.39 23.30
C GLN A 155 1.14 20.19 22.35
N ASP A 156 1.17 19.78 21.09
CA ASP A 156 1.29 20.68 19.95
C ASP A 156 0.23 20.23 18.93
N ALA A 157 -0.55 21.15 18.38
CA ALA A 157 -1.74 20.82 17.59
C ALA A 157 -1.42 19.87 16.42
N VAL A 158 -1.70 18.57 16.60
CA VAL A 158 -1.52 17.52 15.60
C VAL A 158 -2.30 17.93 14.36
N LYS A 159 -1.60 18.42 13.34
CA LYS A 159 -2.23 18.82 12.10
C LYS A 159 -2.80 17.56 11.45
N PRO A 160 -4.09 17.54 11.07
CA PRO A 160 -4.70 16.35 10.50
C PRO A 160 -3.96 15.95 9.22
N VAL A 161 -3.58 14.68 9.16
CA VAL A 161 -3.03 14.06 7.94
C VAL A 161 -4.15 13.97 6.92
N CYS A 162 -3.87 14.28 5.66
CA CYS A 162 -4.82 14.19 4.56
C CYS A 162 -4.24 13.43 3.38
N CYS A 163 -5.11 12.77 2.62
CA CYS A 163 -4.76 12.20 1.33
C CYS A 163 -4.87 13.29 0.27
N ARG A 164 -3.75 13.57 -0.40
CA ARG A 164 -3.63 14.53 -1.49
C ARG A 164 -3.57 13.78 -2.82
N PHE A 165 -4.34 14.23 -3.79
CA PHE A 165 -4.34 13.65 -5.13
C PHE A 165 -4.58 14.72 -6.20
N TYR A 166 -4.41 14.34 -7.46
CA TYR A 166 -4.46 15.29 -8.58
C TYR A 166 -5.38 14.79 -9.69
N LEU A 167 -6.07 15.72 -10.33
CA LEU A 167 -6.82 15.44 -11.55
C LEU A 167 -6.81 16.64 -12.50
N GLY A 168 -6.16 16.45 -13.66
CA GLY A 168 -5.98 17.49 -14.66
C GLY A 168 -5.22 18.69 -14.11
N GLY A 169 -4.17 18.44 -13.32
CA GLY A 169 -3.34 19.47 -12.70
C GLY A 169 -3.95 20.20 -11.51
N ARG A 170 -5.20 19.88 -11.11
CA ARG A 170 -5.84 20.43 -9.90
C ARG A 170 -5.61 19.50 -8.72
N GLN A 171 -5.30 20.09 -7.57
CA GLN A 171 -5.00 19.39 -6.33
C GLN A 171 -6.22 19.32 -5.40
N TYR A 172 -6.49 18.12 -4.90
CA TYR A 172 -7.56 17.80 -3.96
C TYR A 172 -7.02 17.19 -2.67
N PHE A 173 -7.80 17.30 -1.60
CA PHE A 173 -7.50 16.73 -0.30
C PHE A 173 -8.72 16.09 0.34
N ILE A 174 -8.53 14.92 0.95
CA ILE A 174 -9.52 14.25 1.79
C ILE A 174 -8.88 14.01 3.16
N SER A 175 -9.62 14.27 4.24
CA SER A 175 -9.17 13.89 5.60
C SER A 175 -8.85 12.40 5.64
N ILE A 176 -7.71 12.02 6.21
CA ILE A 176 -7.30 10.61 6.22
C ILE A 176 -8.34 9.71 6.90
N GLU A 177 -9.11 10.25 7.85
CA GLU A 177 -10.19 9.56 8.56
C GLU A 177 -11.30 9.03 7.65
N HIS A 178 -11.46 9.63 6.46
CA HIS A 178 -12.48 9.24 5.50
C HIS A 178 -11.91 8.44 4.33
N VAL A 179 -10.59 8.27 4.23
CA VAL A 179 -9.99 7.48 3.15
C VAL A 179 -9.99 6.02 3.55
N LEU A 180 -10.60 5.19 2.71
CA LEU A 180 -10.72 3.75 2.94
C LEU A 180 -9.65 2.98 2.17
N GLU A 181 -9.40 3.35 0.91
CA GLU A 181 -8.48 2.63 0.04
C GLU A 181 -7.97 3.54 -1.08
N ILE A 182 -6.76 3.25 -1.60
CA ILE A 182 -6.29 3.78 -2.88
C ILE A 182 -6.04 2.59 -3.81
N SER A 183 -6.60 2.63 -5.02
CA SER A 183 -6.50 1.54 -5.99
C SER A 183 -5.90 2.04 -7.31
N GLU A 184 -5.03 1.27 -7.95
CA GLU A 184 -4.48 1.58 -9.27
C GLU A 184 -5.12 0.72 -10.35
N SER A 185 -5.39 1.30 -11.52
CA SER A 185 -5.79 0.57 -12.73
C SER A 185 -7.02 -0.33 -12.56
N VAL A 186 -8.01 0.14 -11.78
CA VAL A 186 -9.27 -0.59 -11.55
C VAL A 186 -10.16 -0.52 -12.78
N LYS A 187 -10.76 -1.67 -13.14
CA LYS A 187 -11.75 -1.73 -14.21
C LYS A 187 -13.06 -1.05 -13.78
N ILE A 188 -13.33 0.13 -14.34
CA ILE A 188 -14.57 0.87 -14.13
C ILE A 188 -15.65 0.31 -15.06
N THR A 189 -16.78 -0.13 -14.47
CA THR A 189 -17.98 -0.50 -15.21
C THR A 189 -18.77 0.77 -15.53
N TYR A 190 -18.73 1.20 -16.78
CA TYR A 190 -19.39 2.42 -17.23
C TYR A 190 -20.91 2.41 -16.94
N LEU A 191 -21.43 3.51 -16.40
CA LEU A 191 -22.85 3.69 -16.12
C LEU A 191 -23.53 4.50 -17.23
N PRO A 192 -24.34 3.87 -18.11
CA PRO A 192 -25.03 4.60 -19.17
C PRO A 192 -26.12 5.52 -18.59
N TYR A 193 -26.26 6.71 -19.18
CA TYR A 193 -27.24 7.73 -18.79
C TYR A 193 -27.10 8.30 -17.36
N GLY A 194 -25.99 7.99 -16.67
CA GLY A 194 -25.64 8.62 -15.40
C GLY A 194 -25.24 10.09 -15.57
N PRO A 195 -25.18 10.86 -14.47
CA PRO A 195 -24.54 12.16 -14.48
C PRO A 195 -23.13 12.08 -15.08
N ASN A 196 -22.74 13.08 -15.86
CA ASN A 196 -21.46 13.11 -16.59
C ASN A 196 -20.21 13.02 -15.68
N TYR A 197 -20.34 13.40 -14.42
CA TYR A 197 -19.28 13.29 -13.42
C TYR A 197 -19.16 11.90 -12.79
N ILE A 198 -20.08 10.98 -13.07
CA ILE A 198 -19.98 9.59 -12.66
C ILE A 198 -19.36 8.81 -13.81
N THR A 199 -18.06 8.50 -13.70
CA THR A 199 -17.32 7.72 -14.71
C THR A 199 -17.90 6.32 -14.85
N GLY A 200 -18.41 5.77 -13.74
CA GLY A 200 -19.04 4.46 -13.68
C GLY A 200 -19.04 3.92 -12.26
N LEU A 201 -19.06 2.59 -12.16
CA LEU A 201 -19.09 1.85 -10.90
C LEU A 201 -17.90 0.89 -10.84
N ILE A 202 -17.37 0.66 -9.65
CA ILE A 202 -16.42 -0.41 -9.36
C ILE A 202 -17.04 -1.38 -8.36
N ASN A 203 -16.60 -2.63 -8.40
CA ASN A 203 -16.92 -3.60 -7.37
C ASN A 203 -15.67 -3.76 -6.49
N GLN A 204 -15.77 -3.32 -5.24
CA GLN A 204 -14.71 -3.48 -4.26
C GLN A 204 -15.19 -4.39 -3.14
N ARG A 205 -14.61 -5.60 -3.10
CA ARG A 205 -14.94 -6.65 -2.11
C ARG A 205 -16.45 -6.92 -1.96
N GLY A 206 -17.21 -6.84 -3.05
CA GLY A 206 -18.67 -7.04 -3.07
C GLY A 206 -19.50 -5.76 -2.91
N ASN A 207 -18.88 -4.62 -2.60
CA ASN A 207 -19.53 -3.32 -2.51
C ASN A 207 -19.45 -2.59 -3.85
N VAL A 208 -20.60 -2.14 -4.34
CA VAL A 208 -20.68 -1.36 -5.58
C VAL A 208 -20.44 0.11 -5.25
N ILE A 209 -19.30 0.65 -5.69
CA ILE A 209 -18.85 2.01 -5.37
C ILE A 209 -18.91 2.89 -6.62
N PRO A 210 -19.56 4.06 -6.58
CA PRO A 210 -19.53 5.01 -7.69
C PRO A 210 -18.17 5.69 -7.83
N VAL A 211 -17.71 5.84 -9.07
CA VAL A 211 -16.47 6.53 -9.42
C VAL A 211 -16.76 7.93 -9.93
N ILE A 212 -16.17 8.92 -9.27
CA ILE A 212 -16.39 10.35 -9.48
C ILE A 212 -15.19 10.97 -10.19
N ASP A 213 -15.47 11.56 -11.35
CA ASP A 213 -14.60 12.48 -12.05
C ASP A 213 -14.88 13.90 -11.54
N LEU A 214 -14.01 14.39 -10.65
CA LEU A 214 -14.11 15.74 -10.10
C LEU A 214 -13.86 16.84 -11.14
N ALA A 215 -13.11 16.54 -12.21
CA ALA A 215 -12.93 17.50 -13.29
C ALA A 215 -14.25 17.70 -14.04
N ALA A 216 -14.92 16.60 -14.41
CA ALA A 216 -16.23 16.65 -15.05
C ALA A 216 -17.30 17.28 -14.13
N LEU A 217 -17.27 17.00 -12.82
CA LEU A 217 -18.16 17.62 -11.83
C LEU A 217 -18.00 19.15 -11.81
N GLU A 218 -16.77 19.64 -11.92
CA GLU A 218 -16.44 21.07 -11.96
C GLU A 218 -16.59 21.69 -13.37
N GLY A 219 -17.04 20.93 -14.36
CA GLY A 219 -17.17 21.39 -15.75
C GLY A 219 -15.84 21.55 -16.48
N ARG A 220 -14.77 20.91 -16.02
CA ARG A 220 -13.46 20.86 -16.67
C ARG A 220 -13.40 19.66 -17.63
N ASP A 221 -12.87 19.90 -18.82
CA ASP A 221 -12.64 18.84 -19.82
C ASP A 221 -11.23 18.27 -19.64
N VAL A 222 -11.13 17.17 -18.89
CA VAL A 222 -9.88 16.46 -18.60
C VAL A 222 -9.99 15.06 -19.17
N VAL A 223 -9.06 14.71 -20.07
CA VAL A 223 -8.98 13.35 -20.60
C VAL A 223 -8.33 12.45 -19.55
N LEU A 224 -9.09 11.48 -19.04
CA LEU A 224 -8.59 10.54 -18.06
C LEU A 224 -7.51 9.62 -18.68
N PRO A 225 -6.36 9.39 -18.01
CA PRO A 225 -5.35 8.46 -18.48
C PRO A 225 -5.88 7.02 -18.46
N LYS A 226 -5.29 6.13 -19.27
CA LYS A 226 -5.65 4.70 -19.28
C LYS A 226 -5.38 4.04 -17.92
N ASN A 227 -4.28 4.42 -17.27
CA ASN A 227 -3.92 3.98 -15.94
C ASN A 227 -4.22 5.15 -15.00
N LEU A 228 -5.25 4.97 -14.18
CA LEU A 228 -5.71 5.94 -13.22
C LEU A 228 -5.63 5.36 -11.82
N PHE A 229 -5.57 6.24 -10.83
CA PHE A 229 -5.69 5.88 -9.43
C PHE A 229 -7.10 6.27 -8.94
N LEU A 230 -7.65 5.49 -8.01
CA LEU A 230 -8.90 5.77 -7.35
C LEU A 230 -8.65 5.99 -5.86
N VAL A 231 -9.13 7.10 -5.32
CA VAL A 231 -9.16 7.34 -3.87
C VAL A 231 -10.56 6.97 -3.39
N ILE A 232 -10.71 5.80 -2.78
CA ILE A 232 -11.96 5.34 -2.20
C ILE A 232 -12.06 5.95 -0.81
N ALA A 233 -13.15 6.68 -0.58
CA ALA A 233 -13.42 7.37 0.65
C ALA A 233 -14.88 7.18 1.05
N GLY A 234 -15.16 7.26 2.34
CA GLY A 234 -16.51 7.04 2.84
C GLY A 234 -16.60 7.03 4.35
N GLN A 235 -17.81 6.75 4.82
CA GLN A 235 -18.11 6.54 6.23
C GLN A 235 -19.11 5.40 6.35
N GLU A 236 -18.82 4.42 7.21
CA GLU A 236 -19.63 3.20 7.38
C GLU A 236 -19.87 2.46 6.05
N ASN A 237 -21.13 2.40 5.60
CA ASN A 237 -21.53 1.69 4.37
C ASN A 237 -21.59 2.61 3.14
N ASP A 238 -21.46 3.93 3.30
CA ASP A 238 -21.52 4.86 2.18
C ASP A 238 -20.11 5.17 1.67
N GLN A 239 -19.84 4.78 0.43
CA GLN A 239 -18.51 4.87 -0.17
C GLN A 239 -18.58 5.53 -1.55
N VAL A 240 -17.51 6.22 -1.90
CA VAL A 240 -17.31 6.89 -3.18
C VAL A 240 -15.84 6.80 -3.57
N ALA A 241 -15.56 6.63 -4.86
CA ALA A 241 -14.20 6.63 -5.39
C ALA A 241 -13.95 7.91 -6.19
N PHE A 242 -12.85 8.61 -5.93
CA PHE A 242 -12.44 9.79 -6.70
C PHE A 242 -11.30 9.45 -7.65
N VAL A 243 -11.39 9.90 -8.90
CA VAL A 243 -10.33 9.68 -9.90
C VAL A 243 -9.11 10.56 -9.62
N SER A 244 -7.93 9.98 -9.74
CA SER A 244 -6.63 10.65 -9.72
C SER A 244 -5.78 10.24 -10.92
N ASP A 245 -5.11 11.22 -11.53
CA ASP A 245 -4.22 11.02 -12.69
C ASP A 245 -2.79 10.60 -12.31
N SER A 246 -2.50 10.62 -11.01
CA SER A 246 -1.19 10.32 -10.43
C SER A 246 -1.35 9.68 -9.06
N LEU A 247 -0.29 9.02 -8.57
CA LEU A 247 -0.32 8.32 -7.29
C LEU A 247 -0.67 9.31 -6.16
N PRO A 248 -1.76 9.07 -5.41
CA PRO A 248 -2.11 9.87 -4.24
C PRO A 248 -1.03 9.80 -3.16
N ASN A 249 -0.85 10.89 -2.42
CA ASN A 249 0.17 11.02 -1.39
C ASN A 249 -0.43 11.49 -0.07
N LEU A 250 0.03 10.94 1.04
CA LEU A 250 -0.31 11.43 2.38
C LEU A 250 0.53 12.66 2.72
N ASN A 251 -0.10 13.71 3.23
CA ASN A 251 0.61 14.93 3.62
C ASN A 251 -0.12 15.68 4.74
N VAL A 252 0.60 16.56 5.42
CA VAL A 252 0.00 17.56 6.30
C VAL A 252 -0.74 18.58 5.43
N LYS A 253 -2.01 18.89 5.78
CA LYS A 253 -2.88 19.78 5.00
C LYS A 253 -2.14 21.06 4.58
N THR A 254 -2.02 21.22 3.26
CA THR A 254 -1.43 22.40 2.61
C THR A 254 -2.45 22.94 1.58
N ALA A 255 -2.23 24.13 1.02
CA ALA A 255 -3.20 24.81 0.16
C ALA A 255 -3.75 23.93 -0.99
N GLY A 256 -5.08 23.94 -1.22
CA GLY A 256 -5.79 23.24 -2.31
C GLY A 256 -7.26 23.00 -1.97
N HIS A 257 -7.95 22.14 -2.72
CA HIS A 257 -9.40 21.92 -2.55
C HIS A 257 -9.68 20.76 -1.62
N GLU A 258 -10.21 21.05 -0.43
CA GLU A 258 -10.68 20.03 0.49
C GLU A 258 -12.03 19.47 0.03
N ILE A 259 -12.14 18.15 0.09
CA ILE A 259 -13.37 17.41 -0.13
C ILE A 259 -13.82 16.91 1.23
N ASP A 260 -14.91 17.49 1.72
CA ASP A 260 -15.68 16.91 2.82
C ASP A 260 -16.49 15.74 2.25
N VAL A 261 -15.99 14.53 2.48
CA VAL A 261 -16.56 13.29 1.93
C VAL A 261 -17.97 13.05 2.42
N ILE A 262 -18.26 13.36 3.69
CA ILE A 262 -19.59 13.15 4.28
C ILE A 262 -20.59 14.07 3.58
N SER A 263 -20.26 15.37 3.51
CA SER A 263 -21.09 16.36 2.82
C SER A 263 -21.25 16.02 1.33
N PHE A 264 -20.19 15.58 0.67
CA PHE A 264 -20.20 15.18 -0.74
C PHE A 264 -21.20 14.04 -0.99
N ILE A 265 -21.12 12.96 -0.21
CA ILE A 265 -22.01 11.80 -0.31
C ILE A 265 -23.46 12.22 -0.06
N GLN A 266 -23.71 13.06 0.95
CA GLN A 266 -25.07 13.51 1.27
C GLN A 266 -25.70 14.35 0.13
N GLU A 267 -24.91 15.21 -0.50
CA GLU A 267 -25.35 16.07 -1.60
C GLU A 267 -25.57 15.28 -2.90
N HIS A 268 -24.71 14.30 -3.18
CA HIS A 268 -24.70 13.56 -4.45
C HIS A 268 -25.35 12.18 -4.34
N ARG A 269 -26.00 11.87 -3.21
CA ARG A 269 -26.83 10.68 -3.04
C ARG A 269 -27.99 10.73 -4.03
N VAL A 270 -27.94 9.85 -5.04
CA VAL A 270 -29.08 9.63 -5.93
C VAL A 270 -30.20 9.03 -5.09
N LYS A 271 -31.15 9.86 -4.65
CA LYS A 271 -32.39 9.36 -4.05
C LYS A 271 -33.10 8.55 -5.13
N ALA A 272 -33.23 7.24 -4.94
CA ALA A 272 -34.14 6.43 -5.71
C ALA A 272 -35.56 6.96 -5.43
N SER A 273 -36.08 7.79 -6.33
CA SER A 273 -37.47 8.24 -6.38
C SER A 273 -38.33 7.23 -7.09
#